data_AF-A0A659RZG0-F1
#
_entry.id   AF-A0A659RZG0-F1
#
_cell.length_a   1.000
_cell.length_b   1.000
_cell.length_c   1.000
_cell.angle_alpha   90.00
_cell.angle_beta   90.00
_cell.angle_gamma   90.00
#
_symmetry.space_group_name_H-M   'P 1'
#
loop_
_entity.id
_entity.type
_entity.pdbx_description
1 polymer ?
#
loop_
_entity_poly.entity_id
_entity_poly.type
_entity_poly.pdbx_seq_one_letter_code
_entity_poly.pdbx_strand_id
1 'polypeptide(L)'
;MQICLMDETGATNGALSVLAARWGLEHDEDNLMALVLTPKHLELRRRDDPKLGGLFVDFVGGAMAHRRKFGGGRGEAGAKAVGIKGDYLPDVVDATAGLGRDAFVLASVGCRVRMLERTPVVAALRADGVPRG
;
A
#
# COMPACT_ATOMS: atom_id res chain seq x y z
N MET A 1 -5.77 15.21 -7.67
CA MET A 1 -4.97 15.42 -6.43
C MET A 1 -3.57 15.80 -6.85
N GLN A 2 -3.04 16.92 -6.34
CA GLN A 2 -1.71 17.42 -6.71
C GLN A 2 -0.59 16.74 -5.91
N ILE A 3 0.47 16.31 -6.59
CA ILE A 3 1.68 15.72 -5.99
C ILE A 3 2.84 15.81 -6.99
N CYS A 4 4.09 15.88 -6.52
CA CYS A 4 5.24 15.81 -7.41
C CYS A 4 5.39 14.38 -7.95
N LEU A 5 5.24 14.20 -9.26
CA LEU A 5 5.39 12.90 -9.92
C LEU A 5 6.81 12.77 -10.47
N MET A 6 7.55 11.74 -10.07
CA MET A 6 8.92 11.50 -10.52
C MET A 6 9.06 10.09 -11.13
N ASP A 7 9.74 10.00 -12.27
CA ASP A 7 10.05 8.73 -12.93
C ASP A 7 11.54 8.42 -12.79
N GLU A 8 11.86 7.37 -12.04
CA GLU A 8 13.22 6.84 -11.86
C GLU A 8 13.39 5.47 -12.52
N THR A 9 12.43 5.04 -13.34
CA THR A 9 12.49 3.73 -14.01
C THR A 9 13.56 3.68 -15.10
N GLY A 10 13.92 4.84 -15.66
CA GLY A 10 14.74 4.94 -16.87
C GLY A 10 14.03 4.45 -18.15
N ALA A 11 12.75 4.07 -18.05
CA ALA A 11 11.94 3.64 -19.18
C ALA A 11 11.17 4.82 -19.78
N THR A 12 11.04 4.85 -21.10
CA THR A 12 10.27 5.89 -21.83
C THR A 12 8.88 5.40 -22.23
N ASN A 13 8.33 4.41 -21.52
CA ASN A 13 7.06 3.76 -21.83
C ASN A 13 5.82 4.52 -21.32
N GLY A 14 6.00 5.65 -20.64
CA GLY A 14 4.90 6.47 -20.13
C GLY A 14 4.14 5.85 -18.96
N ALA A 15 4.71 4.86 -18.26
CA ALA A 15 4.06 4.19 -17.15
C ALA A 15 3.57 5.15 -16.06
N LEU A 16 4.38 6.17 -15.71
CA LEU A 16 3.99 7.18 -14.72
C LEU A 16 2.79 8.02 -15.16
N SER A 17 2.69 8.37 -16.45
CA SER A 17 1.54 9.11 -17.00
C SER A 17 0.26 8.28 -16.96
N VAL A 18 0.34 6.99 -17.30
CA VAL A 18 -0.80 6.06 -17.21
C VAL A 18 -1.26 5.90 -15.77
N LEU A 19 -0.31 5.78 -14.83
CA LEU A 19 -0.58 5.71 -13.40
C LEU A 19 -1.28 6.99 -12.91
N ALA A 20 -0.77 8.15 -13.29
CA ALA A 20 -1.35 9.44 -12.91
C ALA A 20 -2.78 9.58 -13.41
N ALA A 21 -3.04 9.26 -14.68
CA ALA A 21 -4.38 9.29 -15.26
C ALA A 21 -5.34 8.31 -14.55
N ARG A 22 -4.90 7.08 -14.27
CA ARG A 22 -5.71 6.06 -13.59
C ARG A 22 -6.18 6.52 -12.21
N TRP A 23 -5.35 7.26 -11.48
CA TRP A 23 -5.63 7.69 -10.12
C TRP A 23 -6.02 9.18 -10.02
N GLY A 24 -6.18 9.90 -11.13
CA GLY A 24 -6.51 11.33 -11.11
C GLY A 24 -5.46 12.17 -10.37
N LEU A 25 -4.18 11.84 -10.57
CA LEU A 25 -3.05 12.59 -10.01
C LEU A 25 -2.63 13.68 -11.00
N GLU A 26 -2.34 14.86 -10.45
CA GLU A 26 -1.85 16.01 -11.19
C GLU A 26 -0.43 16.30 -10.72
N HIS A 27 0.50 16.43 -11.67
CA HIS A 27 1.88 16.76 -11.36
C HIS A 27 1.97 18.19 -10.82
N ASP A 28 2.63 18.34 -9.68
CA ASP A 28 2.93 19.60 -9.03
C ASP A 28 4.42 19.60 -8.64
N GLU A 29 5.23 20.36 -9.38
CA GLU A 29 6.68 20.41 -9.24
C GLU A 29 7.13 20.99 -7.89
N ASP A 30 6.29 21.81 -7.24
CA ASP A 30 6.60 22.47 -5.97
C ASP A 30 6.03 21.70 -4.75
N ASN A 31 5.32 20.60 -4.98
CA ASN A 31 4.71 19.82 -3.91
C ASN A 31 5.76 19.26 -2.94
N LEU A 32 5.53 19.36 -1.63
CA LEU A 32 6.42 18.81 -0.60
C LEU A 32 6.53 17.28 -0.66
N MET A 33 5.49 16.61 -1.18
CA MET A 33 5.45 15.17 -1.32
C MET A 33 5.77 14.78 -2.77
N ALA A 34 6.55 13.72 -2.93
CA ALA A 34 6.82 13.11 -4.23
C ALA A 34 6.31 11.67 -4.28
N LEU A 35 5.60 11.33 -5.34
CA LEU A 35 5.28 9.96 -5.70
C LEU A 35 6.25 9.53 -6.80
N VAL A 36 7.13 8.59 -6.45
CA VAL A 36 8.26 8.20 -7.28
C VAL A 36 8.06 6.78 -7.78
N LEU A 37 8.06 6.62 -9.11
CA LEU A 37 8.06 5.31 -9.75
C LEU A 37 9.51 4.87 -9.96
N THR A 38 9.94 3.86 -9.21
CA THR A 38 11.29 3.29 -9.34
C THR A 38 11.23 2.02 -10.19
N PRO A 39 12.38 1.43 -10.59
CA PRO A 39 12.39 0.14 -11.29
C PRO A 39 11.80 -1.02 -10.47
N LYS A 40 11.65 -0.88 -9.14
CA LYS A 40 11.21 -1.96 -8.24
C LYS A 40 9.77 -1.78 -7.75
N HIS A 41 9.38 -0.56 -7.46
CA HIS A 41 8.10 -0.25 -6.82
C HIS A 41 7.77 1.25 -6.91
N LEU A 42 6.53 1.59 -6.59
CA LEU A 42 6.05 2.94 -6.35
C LEU A 42 6.24 3.32 -4.88
N GLU A 43 6.86 4.47 -4.61
CA GLU A 43 7.08 4.96 -3.24
C GLU A 43 6.70 6.43 -3.06
N LEU A 44 6.35 6.78 -1.83
CA LEU A 44 6.07 8.14 -1.39
C LEU A 44 7.28 8.68 -0.64
N ARG A 45 7.77 9.85 -1.05
CA ARG A 45 8.88 10.56 -0.40
C ARG A 45 8.41 11.91 0.12
N ARG A 46 9.03 12.32 1.21
CA ARG A 46 8.94 13.68 1.73
C ARG A 46 10.20 14.45 1.28
N ARG A 47 10.04 15.44 0.39
CA ARG A 47 11.18 16.08 -0.30
C ARG A 47 12.03 16.96 0.60
N ASP A 48 11.43 17.56 1.63
CA ASP A 48 12.12 18.39 2.62
C ASP A 48 12.88 17.58 3.68
N ASP A 49 12.69 16.25 3.72
CA ASP A 49 13.43 15.36 4.63
C ASP A 49 13.87 14.06 3.94
N PRO A 50 14.93 14.10 3.11
CA PRO A 50 15.42 12.93 2.40
C PRO A 50 15.90 11.78 3.31
N LYS A 51 16.19 12.06 4.58
CA LYS A 51 16.69 11.05 5.54
C LYS A 51 15.60 10.06 5.96
N LEU A 52 14.32 10.42 5.82
CA LEU A 52 13.19 9.52 6.08
C LEU A 52 13.11 8.38 5.05
N GLY A 53 13.69 8.56 3.86
CA GLY A 53 13.59 7.61 2.76
C GLY A 53 12.19 7.53 2.14
N GLY A 54 12.00 6.54 1.27
CA GLY A 54 10.74 6.27 0.60
C GLY A 54 9.85 5.29 1.38
N LEU A 55 8.55 5.57 1.39
CA LEU A 55 7.51 4.69 1.93
C LEU A 55 6.79 3.98 0.79
N PHE A 56 6.84 2.65 0.77
CA PHE A 56 6.12 1.82 -0.19
C PHE A 56 5.39 0.67 0.51
N VAL A 57 4.42 0.08 -0.20
CA VAL A 57 3.68 -1.09 0.28
C VAL A 57 4.42 -2.35 -0.15
N ASP A 58 4.78 -3.21 0.82
CA ASP A 58 5.39 -4.51 0.58
C ASP A 58 4.68 -5.57 1.43
N PHE A 59 3.96 -6.47 0.75
CA PHE A 59 3.25 -7.58 1.39
C PHE A 59 4.10 -8.87 1.49
N VAL A 60 5.21 -8.97 0.76
CA VAL A 60 6.07 -10.16 0.72
C VAL A 60 7.14 -10.12 1.80
N GLY A 61 7.76 -8.95 1.97
CA GLY A 61 8.96 -8.74 2.78
C GLY A 61 8.75 -7.85 4.00
N GLY A 62 9.89 -7.44 4.58
CA GLY A 62 9.97 -6.43 5.62
C GLY A 62 9.10 -6.69 6.86
N ALA A 63 8.53 -5.59 7.38
CA ALA A 63 7.71 -5.60 8.58
C ALA A 63 6.42 -6.43 8.43
N MET A 64 5.87 -6.52 7.21
CA MET A 64 4.64 -7.27 6.93
C MET A 64 4.89 -8.78 6.97
N ALA A 65 5.98 -9.25 6.35
CA ALA A 65 6.41 -10.64 6.44
C ALA A 65 6.71 -11.07 7.87
N HIS A 66 7.40 -10.20 8.63
CA HIS A 66 7.67 -10.44 10.04
C HIS A 66 6.37 -10.52 10.85
N ARG A 67 5.44 -9.57 10.67
CA ARG A 67 4.13 -9.57 11.35
C ARG A 67 3.29 -10.80 10.97
N ARG A 68 3.34 -11.26 9.72
CA ARG A 68 2.68 -12.51 9.31
C ARG A 68 3.23 -13.73 10.05
N LYS A 69 4.56 -13.82 10.22
CA LYS A 69 5.22 -14.97 10.88
C LYS A 69 5.11 -14.92 12.41
N PHE A 70 5.24 -13.74 13.01
CA PHE A 70 5.43 -13.56 14.46
C PHE A 70 4.38 -12.67 15.14
N GLY A 71 3.49 -12.03 14.39
CA GLY A 71 2.46 -11.13 14.94
C GLY A 71 1.33 -11.86 15.68
N GLY A 72 1.23 -13.18 15.51
CA GLY A 72 0.25 -14.01 16.19
C GLY A 72 -0.94 -14.45 15.32
N GLY A 73 -1.08 -13.92 14.10
CA GLY A 73 -2.08 -14.36 13.12
C GLY A 73 -3.50 -14.33 13.70
N ARG A 74 -4.12 -15.50 13.88
CA ARG A 74 -5.45 -15.65 14.53
C ARG A 74 -5.48 -15.08 15.96
N GLY A 75 -4.33 -14.99 16.61
CA GLY A 75 -4.17 -14.45 17.96
C GLY A 75 -4.10 -12.92 18.04
N GLU A 76 -3.93 -12.21 16.91
CA GLU A 76 -3.87 -10.75 16.89
C GLU A 76 -5.19 -10.11 17.34
N ALA A 77 -5.10 -8.95 18.00
CA ALA A 77 -6.28 -8.22 18.48
C ALA A 77 -7.27 -7.92 17.35
N GLY A 78 -6.77 -7.54 16.17
CA GLY A 78 -7.60 -7.32 14.98
C GLY A 78 -8.32 -8.57 14.51
N ALA A 79 -7.63 -9.73 14.49
CA ALA A 79 -8.24 -11.00 14.09
C ALA A 79 -9.35 -11.45 15.04
N LYS A 80 -9.12 -11.28 16.36
CA LYS A 80 -10.13 -11.57 17.39
C LYS A 80 -11.31 -10.60 17.32
N ALA A 81 -11.05 -9.32 17.06
CA ALA A 81 -12.10 -8.29 16.99
C ALA A 81 -13.07 -8.53 15.84
N VAL A 82 -12.61 -9.05 14.70
CA VAL A 82 -13.50 -9.44 13.58
C VAL A 82 -14.16 -10.82 13.77
N GLY A 83 -13.90 -11.48 14.91
CA GLY A 83 -14.59 -12.71 15.32
C GLY A 83 -13.94 -14.01 14.85
N ILE A 84 -12.73 -14.00 14.30
CA ILE A 84 -12.04 -15.21 13.82
C ILE A 84 -11.88 -16.23 14.97
N LYS A 85 -12.49 -17.41 14.82
CA LYS A 85 -12.46 -18.49 15.81
C LYS A 85 -12.75 -19.84 15.17
N GLY A 86 -12.03 -20.91 15.57
CA GLY A 86 -12.21 -22.25 14.98
C GLY A 86 -11.96 -22.20 13.47
N ASP A 87 -12.95 -22.56 12.67
CA ASP A 87 -12.90 -22.49 11.19
C ASP A 87 -13.65 -21.28 10.62
N TYR A 88 -14.22 -20.42 11.48
CA TYR A 88 -14.90 -19.21 11.03
C TYR A 88 -13.90 -18.16 10.50
N LEU A 89 -14.06 -17.82 9.23
CA LEU A 89 -13.27 -16.85 8.46
C LEU A 89 -14.24 -15.93 7.70
N PRO A 90 -14.58 -14.74 8.24
CA PRO A 90 -15.56 -13.85 7.60
C PRO A 90 -15.02 -13.20 6.33
N ASP A 91 -15.94 -12.80 5.46
CA ASP A 91 -15.67 -11.78 4.44
C ASP A 91 -15.57 -10.41 5.14
N VAL A 92 -14.45 -9.71 4.94
CA VAL A 92 -14.18 -8.43 5.60
C VAL A 92 -14.17 -7.29 4.59
N VAL A 93 -14.77 -6.17 4.97
CA VAL A 93 -14.60 -4.89 4.26
C VAL A 93 -13.78 -3.97 5.14
N ASP A 94 -12.55 -3.68 4.72
CA ASP A 94 -11.73 -2.63 5.33
C ASP A 94 -12.04 -1.31 4.61
N ALA A 95 -12.85 -0.47 5.26
CA ALA A 95 -13.29 0.81 4.72
C ALA A 95 -12.22 1.92 4.78
N THR A 96 -11.12 1.67 5.48
CA THR A 96 -10.05 2.65 5.78
C THR A 96 -8.68 2.02 5.58
N ALA A 97 -8.51 1.39 4.41
CA ALA A 97 -7.42 0.44 4.20
C ALA A 97 -6.03 1.01 4.45
N GLY A 98 -5.79 2.29 4.11
CA GLY A 98 -4.47 2.88 4.20
C GLY A 98 -3.45 2.04 3.42
N LEU A 99 -2.33 1.72 4.07
CA LEU A 99 -1.29 0.85 3.51
C LEU A 99 -1.64 -0.65 3.54
N GLY A 100 -2.83 -1.04 3.98
CA GLY A 100 -3.32 -2.41 3.96
C GLY A 100 -2.72 -3.30 5.05
N ARG A 101 -2.14 -2.73 6.10
CA ARG A 101 -1.40 -3.50 7.12
C ARG A 101 -2.26 -4.51 7.86
N ASP A 102 -3.44 -4.09 8.32
CA ASP A 102 -4.35 -4.98 9.05
C ASP A 102 -5.17 -5.84 8.10
N ALA A 103 -5.60 -5.29 6.97
CA ALA A 103 -6.22 -6.06 5.89
C ALA A 103 -5.36 -7.25 5.44
N PHE A 104 -4.05 -7.07 5.31
CA PHE A 104 -3.13 -8.16 4.98
C PHE A 104 -3.02 -9.22 6.07
N VAL A 105 -3.09 -8.84 7.36
CA VAL A 105 -3.11 -9.81 8.46
C VAL A 105 -4.37 -10.67 8.35
N LEU A 106 -5.54 -10.05 8.17
CA LEU A 106 -6.81 -10.76 8.03
C LEU A 106 -6.82 -11.67 6.79
N ALA A 107 -6.30 -11.18 5.66
CA ALA A 107 -6.14 -11.97 4.44
C ALA A 107 -5.18 -13.14 4.62
N SER A 108 -4.05 -12.92 5.30
CA SER A 108 -3.05 -13.96 5.60
C SER A 108 -3.56 -15.05 6.53
N VAL A 109 -4.56 -14.74 7.37
CA VAL A 109 -5.26 -15.71 8.22
C VAL A 109 -6.32 -16.51 7.44
N GLY A 110 -6.71 -16.05 6.24
CA GLY A 110 -7.64 -16.73 5.34
C GLY A 110 -8.96 -16.00 5.11
N CYS A 111 -9.15 -14.78 5.63
CA CYS A 111 -10.34 -13.99 5.33
C CYS A 111 -10.29 -13.47 3.90
N ARG A 112 -11.45 -13.35 3.25
CA ARG A 112 -11.56 -12.63 1.99
C ARG A 112 -11.78 -11.15 2.28
N VAL A 113 -10.77 -10.32 2.02
CA VAL A 113 -10.79 -8.90 2.40
C VAL A 113 -10.98 -8.02 1.16
N ARG A 114 -11.92 -7.09 1.23
CA ARG A 114 -12.10 -6.00 0.27
C ARG A 114 -11.67 -4.69 0.93
N MET A 115 -10.77 -3.97 0.27
CA MET A 115 -10.19 -2.73 0.81
C MET A 115 -10.71 -1.51 0.05
N LEU A 116 -11.20 -0.51 0.77
CA LEU A 116 -11.54 0.80 0.25
C LEU A 116 -10.50 1.82 0.72
N GLU A 117 -10.04 2.66 -0.20
CA GLU A 117 -9.18 3.80 0.10
C GLU A 117 -9.65 4.96 -0.76
N ARG A 118 -9.83 6.13 -0.14
CA ARG A 118 -10.34 7.33 -0.79
C ARG A 118 -9.21 8.23 -1.30
N THR A 119 -8.02 8.09 -0.74
CA THR A 119 -6.84 8.91 -1.05
C THR A 119 -6.13 8.33 -2.27
N PRO A 120 -6.11 9.03 -3.42
CA PRO A 120 -5.61 8.44 -4.66
C PRO A 120 -4.15 7.99 -4.61
N VAL A 121 -3.28 8.77 -3.94
CA VAL A 121 -1.87 8.42 -3.76
C VAL A 121 -1.71 7.12 -2.94
N VAL A 122 -2.45 6.99 -1.84
CA VAL A 122 -2.39 5.77 -1.00
C VAL A 122 -2.96 4.57 -1.76
N ALA A 123 -4.04 4.77 -2.52
CA ALA A 123 -4.61 3.75 -3.37
C ALA A 123 -3.61 3.30 -4.46
N ALA A 124 -2.85 4.22 -5.05
CA ALA A 124 -1.80 3.92 -6.03
C ALA A 124 -0.65 3.10 -5.40
N LEU A 125 -0.14 3.52 -4.23
CA LEU A 125 0.90 2.77 -3.49
C LEU A 125 0.46 1.34 -3.18
N ARG A 126 -0.77 1.18 -2.71
CA ARG A 126 -1.34 -0.14 -2.42
C ARG A 126 -1.53 -0.98 -3.68
N ALA A 127 -2.01 -0.38 -4.76
CA ALA A 127 -2.22 -1.09 -6.03
C ALA A 127 -0.91 -1.53 -6.68
N ASP A 128 0.19 -0.83 -6.43
CA ASP A 128 1.54 -1.28 -6.79
C ASP A 128 2.02 -2.43 -5.89
N GLY A 129 1.69 -2.40 -4.60
CA GLY A 129 2.02 -3.45 -3.63
C GLY A 129 1.36 -4.80 -3.87
N VAL A 130 0.08 -4.82 -4.26
CA VAL A 130 -0.72 -6.07 -4.36
C VAL A 130 -0.15 -7.06 -5.39
N PRO A 131 0.17 -6.70 -6.65
CA PRO A 131 0.72 -7.63 -7.63
C PRO A 131 2.11 -8.17 -7.30
N ARG A 132 2.84 -7.47 -6.41
CA ARG A 132 4.17 -7.89 -5.94
C ARG A 132 4.08 -8.89 -4.79
N GLY A 133 2.90 -9.04 -4.17
CA GLY A 133 2.56 -9.90 -3.02
C GLY A 133 2.22 -11.35 -3.39
#